data_AF-A0A5B1CBJ2-F1
#
_entry.id   AF-A0A5B1CBJ2-F1
#
_cell.length_a   1.000
_cell.length_b   1.000
_cell.length_c   1.000
_cell.angle_alpha   90.00
_cell.angle_beta   90.00
_cell.angle_gamma   90.00
#
_symmetry.space_group_name_H-M   'P 1'
#
loop_
_entity.id
_entity.type
_entity.pdbx_description
1 polymer ?
#
loop_
_entity_poly.entity_id
_entity_poly.type
_entity_poly.pdbx_seq_one_letter_code
_entity_poly.pdbx_strand_id
1 'polypeptide(L)'
;MSSVALALRVHAPEYLERFGDRVPLGHRKVLGCITRCRTGELGGVQFQCDSCGSDHWVGRSCGNRHCPNCQKNKTSDWLAKQTDRLLPVHHFLVTFTVPEELRSLLRSNQREGYAAILLVAAKRSAT
;
A
#
# COMPACT_ATOMS: atom_id res chain seq x y z
N MET A 1 17.84 -0.04 6.06
CA MET A 1 16.52 0.50 5.68
C MET A 1 15.56 0.34 6.86
N SER A 2 15.00 1.43 7.37
CA SER A 2 13.94 1.41 8.38
C SER A 2 12.62 1.00 7.73
N SER A 3 11.97 -0.04 8.24
CA SER A 3 10.63 -0.44 7.79
C SER A 3 9.56 0.28 8.61
N VAL A 4 8.34 0.41 8.07
CA VAL A 4 7.18 0.91 8.85
C VAL A 4 6.98 0.10 10.13
N ALA A 5 7.19 -1.22 10.08
CA ALA A 5 7.12 -2.05 11.28
C ALA A 5 8.18 -1.67 12.32
N LEU A 6 9.39 -1.31 11.91
CA LEU A 6 10.43 -0.83 12.81
C LEU A 6 10.06 0.53 13.42
N ALA A 7 9.61 1.48 12.59
CA ALA A 7 9.16 2.79 13.08
C ALA A 7 8.03 2.66 14.11
N LEU A 8 7.06 1.78 13.85
CA LEU A 8 5.97 1.52 14.79
C LEU A 8 6.46 0.85 16.07
N ARG A 9 7.47 -0.02 16.05
CA ARG A 9 8.04 -0.58 17.29
C ARG A 9 8.66 0.49 18.18
N VAL A 10 9.32 1.48 17.57
CA VAL A 10 9.98 2.57 18.30
C VAL A 10 8.96 3.55 18.85
N HIS A 11 7.98 3.98 18.04
CA HIS A 11 7.14 5.13 18.38
C HIS A 11 5.72 4.77 18.84
N ALA A 12 5.21 3.56 18.57
CA ALA A 12 3.86 3.19 19.00
C ALA A 12 3.67 3.17 20.53
N PRO A 13 4.65 2.78 21.38
CA PRO A 13 4.49 2.82 22.82
C PRO A 13 4.16 4.23 23.35
N GLU A 14 4.97 5.22 23.02
CA GLU A 14 4.75 6.64 23.40
C GLU A 14 3.42 7.17 22.84
N TYR A 15 3.11 6.84 21.58
CA TYR A 15 1.84 7.23 20.96
C TYR A 15 0.63 6.66 21.71
N LEU A 16 0.69 5.39 22.11
CA LEU A 16 -0.40 4.73 22.85
C LEU A 16 -0.49 5.19 24.31
N GLU A 17 0.62 5.58 24.93
CA GLU A 17 0.60 6.21 26.25
C GLU A 17 -0.11 7.57 26.21
N ARG A 18 0.23 8.41 25.23
CA ARG A 18 -0.31 9.77 25.13
C ARG A 18 -1.76 9.83 24.62
N PHE A 19 -2.12 8.95 23.70
CA PHE A 19 -3.39 9.04 22.98
C PHE A 19 -4.27 7.79 23.10
N GLY A 20 -3.83 6.77 23.85
CA GLY A 20 -4.44 5.44 23.92
C GLY A 20 -5.95 5.49 23.95
N ASP A 21 -6.53 6.18 24.93
CA ASP A 21 -7.98 6.28 25.17
C ASP A 21 -8.80 6.75 23.95
N ARG A 22 -8.20 7.54 23.06
CA ARG A 22 -8.83 8.05 21.84
C ARG A 22 -8.58 7.18 20.61
N VAL A 23 -7.67 6.22 20.70
CA VAL A 23 -7.33 5.32 19.58
C VAL A 23 -8.38 4.20 19.48
N PRO A 24 -9.07 4.05 18.33
CA PRO A 24 -10.04 2.99 18.13
C PRO A 24 -9.43 1.60 18.33
N LEU A 25 -10.22 0.66 18.87
CA LEU A 25 -9.77 -0.71 19.16
C LEU A 25 -9.16 -1.41 17.94
N GLY A 26 -9.70 -1.19 16.74
CA GLY A 26 -9.15 -1.74 15.50
C GLY A 26 -7.71 -1.28 15.23
N HIS A 27 -7.41 -0.01 15.50
CA HIS A 27 -6.07 0.54 15.30
C HIS A 27 -5.09 -0.02 16.35
N ARG A 28 -5.51 -0.13 17.62
CA ARG A 28 -4.69 -0.75 18.67
C ARG A 28 -4.35 -2.21 18.33
N LYS A 29 -5.32 -2.98 17.83
CA LYS A 29 -5.11 -4.35 17.36
C LYS A 29 -4.10 -4.41 16.21
N VAL A 30 -4.24 -3.54 15.20
CA VAL A 30 -3.32 -3.49 14.06
C VAL A 30 -1.91 -3.10 14.49
N LEU A 31 -1.76 -2.09 15.36
CA LEU A 31 -0.48 -1.70 15.94
C LEU A 31 0.19 -2.89 16.62
N GLY A 32 -0.52 -3.59 17.52
CA GLY A 32 0.01 -4.78 18.19
C GLY A 32 0.37 -5.92 17.24
N CYS A 33 -0.41 -6.15 16.18
CA CYS A 33 -0.07 -7.13 15.15
C CYS A 33 1.23 -6.75 14.41
N ILE A 34 1.41 -5.47 14.06
CA ILE A 34 2.55 -5.03 13.25
C ILE A 34 3.83 -5.02 14.09
N THR A 35 3.79 -4.55 15.34
CA THR A 35 4.98 -4.47 16.19
C THR A 35 5.55 -5.84 16.51
N ARG A 36 4.70 -6.85 16.73
CA ARG A 36 5.09 -8.25 17.03
C ARG A 36 5.43 -9.09 15.81
N CYS A 37 5.13 -8.59 14.61
CA CYS A 37 5.34 -9.35 13.37
C CYS A 37 6.85 -9.61 13.16
N ARG A 38 7.23 -10.88 12.95
CA ARG A 38 8.63 -11.33 12.75
C ARG A 38 9.59 -11.08 13.92
N THR A 39 9.12 -10.74 15.12
CA THR A 39 9.98 -10.53 16.30
C THR A 39 10.29 -11.83 17.07
N GLY A 40 9.46 -12.86 16.88
CA GLY A 40 9.51 -14.12 17.66
C GLY A 40 8.41 -14.23 18.70
N GLU A 41 7.76 -13.12 19.07
CA GLU A 41 6.62 -13.09 20.00
C GLU A 41 5.37 -13.82 19.50
N LEU A 42 5.35 -14.22 18.22
CA LEU A 42 4.30 -15.01 17.58
C LEU A 42 4.77 -16.45 17.32
N GLY A 43 5.84 -16.87 17.97
CA GLY A 43 6.59 -18.07 17.66
C GLY A 43 7.53 -17.88 16.47
N GLY A 44 8.33 -18.91 16.22
CA GLY A 44 9.30 -18.97 15.13
C GLY A 44 9.14 -20.23 14.30
N VAL A 45 9.90 -20.27 13.21
CA VAL A 45 10.18 -21.47 12.44
C VAL A 45 11.70 -21.61 12.42
N GLN A 46 12.17 -22.77 12.83
CA GLN A 46 13.56 -23.17 12.66
C GLN A 46 13.61 -24.18 11.52
N PHE A 47 14.55 -23.99 10.60
CA PHE A 47 14.77 -24.89 9.47
C PHE A 47 16.26 -24.90 9.13
N GLN A 48 16.75 -26.05 8.68
CA GLN A 48 18.08 -26.18 8.15
C GLN A 48 18.04 -25.93 6.64
N CYS A 49 19.01 -25.20 6.10
CA CYS A 49 19.13 -25.00 4.66
C CYS A 49 19.76 -26.25 4.02
N ASP A 50 19.05 -26.89 3.11
CA ASP A 50 19.55 -28.07 2.39
C ASP A 50 20.81 -27.80 1.55
N SER A 51 21.03 -26.54 1.12
CA SER A 51 22.17 -26.18 0.28
C SER A 51 23.46 -25.91 1.06
N CYS A 52 23.38 -25.39 2.29
CA CYS A 52 24.56 -25.00 3.06
C CYS A 52 24.66 -25.65 4.46
N GLY A 53 23.64 -26.42 4.88
CA GLY A 53 23.59 -27.07 6.19
C GLY A 53 23.38 -26.12 7.37
N SER A 54 23.29 -24.81 7.15
CA SER A 54 23.10 -23.84 8.22
C SER A 54 21.69 -23.88 8.78
N ASP A 55 21.58 -23.78 10.10
CA ASP A 55 20.31 -23.56 10.77
C ASP A 55 19.88 -22.10 10.64
N HIS A 56 18.63 -21.91 10.25
CA HIS A 56 17.98 -20.61 10.15
C HIS A 56 16.79 -20.56 11.08
N TRP A 57 16.63 -19.41 11.73
CA TRP A 57 15.45 -19.10 12.51
C TRP A 57 14.77 -17.87 11.95
N VAL A 58 13.44 -17.93 11.84
CA VAL A 58 12.63 -16.81 11.39
C VAL A 58 11.38 -16.68 12.26
N GLY A 59 11.14 -15.49 12.80
CA GLY A 59 9.91 -15.17 13.52
C GLY A 59 8.69 -15.27 12.60
N ARG A 60 7.56 -15.77 13.12
CA ARG A 60 6.31 -15.90 12.35
C ARG A 60 5.70 -14.54 12.02
N SER A 61 5.00 -14.48 10.88
CA SER A 61 4.26 -13.29 10.44
C SER A 61 2.93 -13.16 11.18
N CYS A 62 2.45 -11.94 11.43
CA CYS A 62 1.16 -11.71 12.08
C CYS A 62 -0.07 -11.94 11.19
N GLY A 63 0.12 -12.08 9.87
CA GLY A 63 -0.97 -12.34 8.91
C GLY A 63 -1.95 -11.19 8.68
N ASN A 64 -1.80 -10.05 9.37
CA ASN A 64 -2.72 -8.94 9.26
C ASN A 64 -2.65 -8.26 7.87
N ARG A 65 -3.80 -7.94 7.27
CA ARG A 65 -3.91 -7.29 5.96
C ARG A 65 -3.25 -5.91 5.88
N HIS A 66 -3.12 -5.23 7.03
CA HIS A 66 -2.49 -3.91 7.12
C HIS A 66 -0.99 -3.98 7.40
N CYS A 67 -0.45 -5.17 7.65
CA CYS A 67 0.96 -5.32 7.98
C CYS A 67 1.82 -5.30 6.70
N PRO A 68 2.72 -4.32 6.52
CA PRO A 68 3.54 -4.21 5.31
C PRO A 68 4.49 -5.40 5.14
N ASN A 69 4.99 -5.96 6.23
CA ASN A 69 5.83 -7.18 6.19
C ASN A 69 5.04 -8.40 5.67
N CYS A 70 3.76 -8.51 6.01
CA CYS A 70 2.93 -9.65 5.59
C CYS A 70 2.41 -9.47 4.16
N GLN A 71 2.16 -8.23 3.73
CA GLN A 71 1.65 -7.95 2.38
C GLN A 71 2.75 -7.78 1.34
N LYS A 72 4.04 -7.69 1.72
CA LYS A 72 5.16 -7.42 0.80
C LYS A 72 5.12 -8.28 -0.47
N ASN A 73 4.97 -9.60 -0.33
CA ASN A 73 4.95 -10.52 -1.47
C ASN A 73 3.73 -10.26 -2.36
N LYS A 74 2.53 -10.15 -1.75
CA LYS A 74 1.30 -9.83 -2.49
C LYS A 74 1.38 -8.49 -3.22
N THR A 75 1.97 -7.48 -2.60
CA THR A 75 2.23 -6.18 -3.23
C THR A 75 3.19 -6.32 -4.41
N SER A 76 4.24 -7.12 -4.25
CA SER A 76 5.24 -7.35 -5.31
C SER A 76 4.62 -8.11 -6.50
N ASP A 77 3.85 -9.16 -6.24
CA ASP A 77 3.14 -9.93 -7.26
C ASP A 77 2.10 -9.07 -8.00
N TRP A 78 1.36 -8.25 -7.25
CA TRP A 78 0.40 -7.32 -7.83
C TRP A 78 1.11 -6.28 -8.71
N LEU A 79 2.22 -5.71 -8.22
CA LEU A 79 3.01 -4.74 -8.96
C LEU A 79 3.56 -5.36 -10.24
N ALA A 80 4.16 -6.55 -10.17
CA ALA A 80 4.65 -7.26 -11.36
C ALA A 80 3.54 -7.44 -12.40
N LYS A 81 2.34 -7.85 -11.98
CA LYS A 81 1.17 -7.96 -12.88
C LYS A 81 0.72 -6.63 -13.47
N GLN A 82 0.83 -5.53 -12.74
CA GLN A 82 0.51 -4.21 -13.30
C GLN A 82 1.59 -3.75 -14.28
N THR A 83 2.86 -3.97 -13.94
CA THR A 83 4.00 -3.64 -14.79
C THR A 83 3.95 -4.39 -16.11
N ASP A 84 3.57 -5.67 -16.10
CA ASP A 84 3.43 -6.49 -17.31
C ASP A 84 2.29 -6.01 -18.24
N ARG A 85 1.33 -5.25 -17.69
CA ARG A 85 0.25 -4.62 -18.46
C ARG A 85 0.61 -3.23 -18.98
N LEU A 86 1.79 -2.71 -18.65
CA LEU A 86 2.23 -1.42 -19.16
C LEU A 86 2.48 -1.54 -20.67
N LEU A 87 1.89 -0.62 -21.42
CA LEU A 87 2.18 -0.48 -22.83
C LEU A 87 3.63 0.03 -22.98
N PRO A 88 4.38 -0.41 -24.02
CA PRO A 88 5.76 0.01 -24.27
C PRO A 88 5.82 1.43 -24.86
N VAL A 89 5.13 2.38 -24.21
CA VAL A 89 5.03 3.79 -24.60
C VAL A 89 5.10 4.66 -23.34
N HIS A 90 5.52 5.92 -23.50
CA HIS A 90 5.42 6.89 -22.41
C HIS A 90 3.96 7.14 -22.06
N HIS A 91 3.60 6.95 -20.79
CA HIS A 91 2.28 7.25 -20.25
C HIS A 91 2.42 8.22 -19.09
N PHE A 92 1.46 9.13 -18.97
CA PHE A 92 1.36 10.07 -17.86
C PHE A 92 -0.10 10.18 -17.42
N LEU A 93 -0.33 10.27 -16.12
CA LEU A 93 -1.65 10.50 -15.57
C LEU A 93 -1.96 12.00 -15.65
N VAL A 94 -2.91 12.37 -16.51
CA VAL A 94 -3.45 13.75 -16.52
C VAL A 94 -4.59 13.82 -15.53
N THR A 95 -4.39 14.53 -14.42
CA THR A 95 -5.47 14.93 -13.52
C THR A 95 -5.81 16.38 -13.74
N PHE A 96 -7.11 16.69 -13.82
CA PHE A 96 -7.61 18.06 -13.83
C PHE A 96 -8.93 18.10 -13.08
N THR A 97 -9.16 19.20 -12.38
CA THR A 97 -10.43 19.44 -11.70
C THR A 97 -11.36 20.17 -12.66
N VAL A 98 -12.58 19.65 -12.83
CA VAL A 98 -13.61 20.33 -13.61
C VAL A 98 -13.95 21.67 -12.92
N PRO A 99 -13.82 22.81 -13.63
CA PRO A 99 -14.26 24.11 -13.13
C PRO A 99 -15.72 24.08 -12.68
N GLU A 100 -16.04 24.80 -11.61
CA GLU A 100 -17.35 24.72 -10.96
C GLU A 100 -18.51 24.99 -11.90
N GLU A 101 -18.34 25.97 -12.77
CA GLU A 101 -19.28 26.44 -13.77
C GLU A 101 -19.68 25.33 -14.75
N LEU A 102 -18.79 24.36 -14.99
CA LEU A 102 -19.01 23.28 -15.94
C LEU A 102 -19.53 22.00 -15.30
N ARG A 103 -19.51 21.87 -13.96
CA ARG A 103 -19.85 20.62 -13.26
C ARG A 103 -21.29 20.18 -13.52
N SER A 104 -22.25 21.11 -13.44
CA SER A 104 -23.67 20.79 -13.65
C SER A 104 -23.95 20.33 -15.08
N LEU A 105 -23.37 21.04 -16.06
CA LEU A 105 -23.51 20.71 -17.48
C LEU A 105 -22.93 19.33 -17.81
N LEU A 106 -21.70 19.06 -17.37
CA LEU A 106 -21.02 17.78 -17.60
C LEU A 106 -21.71 16.63 -16.85
N ARG A 107 -22.23 16.88 -15.65
CA ARG A 107 -22.99 15.88 -14.89
C ARG A 107 -24.27 15.46 -15.62
N SER A 108 -24.95 16.40 -16.29
CA SER A 108 -26.18 16.11 -17.04
C SER A 108 -25.91 15.52 -18.43
N ASN A 109 -24.72 15.73 -19.00
CA ASN A 109 -24.33 15.29 -20.35
C ASN A 109 -23.04 14.46 -20.31
N GLN A 110 -23.01 13.40 -19.50
CA GLN A 110 -21.77 12.70 -19.16
C GLN A 110 -21.06 12.11 -20.37
N ARG A 111 -21.81 11.52 -21.32
CA ARG A 111 -21.21 10.83 -22.47
C ARG A 111 -20.46 11.84 -23.36
N GLU A 112 -21.12 12.93 -23.71
CA GLU A 112 -20.60 14.02 -24.53
C GLU A 112 -19.47 14.73 -23.79
N GLY A 113 -19.65 14.96 -22.49
CA GLY A 113 -18.67 15.57 -21.60
C GLY A 113 -17.36 14.79 -21.52
N TYR A 114 -17.42 13.48 -21.25
CA TYR A 114 -16.25 12.61 -21.25
C TYR A 114 -15.58 12.54 -22.62
N ALA A 115 -16.36 12.44 -23.70
CA ALA A 115 -15.81 12.42 -25.05
C ALA A 115 -15.03 13.71 -25.37
N ALA A 116 -15.59 14.88 -25.03
CA ALA A 116 -14.93 16.17 -25.24
C ALA A 116 -13.64 16.30 -24.43
N ILE A 117 -13.68 15.92 -23.14
CA ILE A 117 -12.52 15.89 -22.25
C ILE A 117 -11.41 15.02 -22.83
N LEU A 118 -11.73 13.78 -23.22
CA LEU A 118 -10.73 12.82 -23.71
C LEU A 118 -10.14 13.28 -25.04
N LEU A 119 -10.96 13.85 -25.93
CA LEU A 119 -10.51 14.39 -27.21
C LEU A 119 -9.53 15.56 -27.03
N VAL A 120 -9.77 16.45 -26.07
CA VAL A 120 -8.85 17.56 -25.77
C VAL A 120 -7.57 17.04 -25.10
N ALA A 121 -7.69 16.09 -24.17
CA ALA A 121 -6.53 15.50 -23.49
C ALA A 121 -5.58 14.82 -24.49
N ALA A 122 -6.11 14.08 -25.47
CA ALA A 122 -5.32 13.40 -26.50
C ALA A 122 -4.53 14.37 -27.40
N LYS A 123 -5.07 15.57 -27.68
CA LYS A 123 -4.39 16.58 -28.52
C LYS A 123 -3.16 17.19 -27.85
N ARG A 124 -3.12 17.23 -26.51
CA ARG A 124 -1.99 17.81 -25.76
C ARG A 124 -0.78 16.90 -25.67
N SER A 125 -0.94 15.59 -25.90
CA SER A 125 0.11 14.58 -25.76
C SER A 125 1.04 14.44 -26.99
N ALA A 126 0.79 15.21 -28.06
CA ALA A 126 1.48 15.10 -29.35
C ALA A 126 2.45 16.26 -29.65
N THR A 127 2.79 17.07 -28.63
CA THR A 127 3.75 18.18 -28.69
C THR A 127 4.77 17.99 -27.59
#